data_AF-A0A2I0R099-F1
#
_entry.id   AF-A0A2I0R099-F1
#
_cell.length_a   1.000
_cell.length_b   1.000
_cell.length_c   1.000
_cell.angle_alpha   90.00
_cell.angle_beta   90.00
_cell.angle_gamma   90.00
#
_symmetry.space_group_name_H-M   'P 1'
#
loop_
_entity.id
_entity.type
_entity.pdbx_description
1 polymer ?
#
loop_
_entity_poly.entity_id
_entity_poly.type
_entity_poly.pdbx_seq_one_letter_code
_entity_poly.pdbx_strand_id
1 'polypeptide(L)'
;MAMQGIWRRFRYYLIGFLIGTVFVSILFKDRGCSWTPTNRVKNSIQDKIIVFPENQLKKLEQLGINKSNIYKFLVHGDVDFSNSLKDRFPKVYIIEENDSINKKLQFSLYEDSFISIVHVLDQEESPQRYEQLEGFGVMARLPKDSALVFIDKSNYTQCKARGLASSEQGDIITAMKETGKVDFSNSNLMLTKATQRIQFLQNDTLTVNAETIWLESRITFKDFYWDYELDCE
;
A
#
# COMPACT_ATOMS: atom_id res chain seq x y z
N MET A 1 -18.50 41.18 -51.37
CA MET A 1 -18.95 41.70 -50.05
C MET A 1 -19.40 40.62 -49.06
N ALA A 2 -19.19 39.31 -49.32
CA ALA A 2 -19.58 38.22 -48.38
C ALA A 2 -18.47 37.84 -47.37
N MET A 3 -17.21 38.15 -47.69
CA MET A 3 -16.02 37.71 -46.92
C MET A 3 -15.86 38.43 -45.57
N GLN A 4 -16.32 39.69 -45.46
CA GLN A 4 -16.19 40.48 -44.22
C GLN A 4 -17.11 39.96 -43.09
N GLY A 5 -18.30 39.44 -43.42
CA GLY A 5 -19.23 38.91 -42.42
C GLY A 5 -18.74 37.60 -41.78
N ILE A 6 -18.12 36.73 -42.59
CA ILE A 6 -17.54 35.46 -42.13
C ILE A 6 -16.32 35.72 -41.25
N TRP A 7 -15.44 36.64 -41.64
CA TRP A 7 -14.26 37.02 -40.86
C TRP A 7 -14.63 37.62 -39.49
N ARG A 8 -15.69 38.45 -39.45
CA ARG A 8 -16.21 39.00 -38.19
C ARG A 8 -16.69 37.91 -37.25
N ARG A 9 -17.44 36.92 -37.76
CA ARG A 9 -17.92 35.77 -36.98
C ARG A 9 -16.76 34.91 -36.49
N PHE A 10 -15.78 34.62 -37.34
CA PHE A 10 -14.60 33.84 -36.98
C PHE A 10 -13.80 34.47 -35.82
N ARG A 11 -13.58 35.79 -35.83
CA ARG A 11 -12.92 36.49 -34.71
C ARG A 11 -13.67 36.33 -33.38
N TYR A 12 -15.00 36.44 -33.37
CA TYR A 12 -15.76 36.27 -32.14
C TYR A 12 -15.68 34.85 -31.60
N TYR A 13 -15.75 33.83 -32.48
CA TYR A 13 -15.55 32.44 -32.07
C TYR A 13 -14.12 32.17 -31.58
N LEU A 14 -13.10 32.75 -32.22
CA LEU A 14 -11.71 32.60 -31.79
C LEU A 14 -11.46 33.22 -30.42
N ILE A 15 -12.02 34.40 -30.15
CA ILE A 15 -11.93 35.05 -28.84
C ILE A 15 -12.62 34.19 -27.77
N GLY A 16 -13.84 33.70 -28.05
CA GLY A 16 -14.53 32.79 -27.14
C GLY A 16 -13.77 31.49 -26.89
N PHE A 17 -13.17 30.92 -27.93
CA PHE A 17 -12.34 29.71 -27.85
C PHE A 17 -11.07 29.93 -27.02
N LEU A 18 -10.37 31.05 -27.22
CA LEU A 18 -9.18 31.39 -26.44
C LEU A 18 -9.52 31.62 -24.96
N ILE A 19 -10.60 32.37 -24.68
CA ILE A 19 -11.10 32.58 -23.31
C ILE A 19 -11.45 31.22 -22.69
N GLY A 20 -12.20 30.37 -23.41
CA GLY A 20 -12.56 29.03 -22.95
C GLY A 20 -11.34 28.16 -22.67
N THR A 21 -10.32 28.19 -23.53
CA THR A 21 -9.07 27.44 -23.38
C THR A 21 -8.28 27.88 -22.14
N VAL A 22 -8.24 29.19 -21.85
CA VAL A 22 -7.63 29.73 -20.61
C VAL A 22 -8.37 29.22 -19.37
N PHE A 23 -9.70 29.26 -19.37
CA PHE A 23 -10.51 28.75 -18.26
C PHE A 23 -10.30 27.25 -18.03
N VAL A 24 -10.31 26.44 -19.08
CA VAL A 24 -10.03 24.99 -18.99
C VAL A 24 -8.63 24.76 -18.43
N SER A 25 -7.63 25.49 -18.92
CA SER A 25 -6.25 25.35 -18.45
C SER A 25 -6.09 25.69 -16.96
N ILE A 26 -6.82 26.69 -16.45
CA ILE A 26 -6.81 27.06 -15.03
C ILE A 26 -7.55 26.01 -14.19
N LEU A 27 -8.71 25.52 -14.65
CA LEU A 27 -9.51 24.53 -13.91
C LEU A 27 -8.84 23.15 -13.82
N PHE A 28 -8.00 22.80 -14.79
CA PHE A 28 -7.34 21.49 -14.86
C PHE A 28 -5.83 21.54 -14.55
N LYS A 29 -5.29 22.70 -14.18
CA LYS A 29 -3.85 22.91 -13.92
C LYS A 29 -3.28 21.94 -12.87
N ASP A 30 -4.05 21.66 -11.83
CA ASP A 30 -3.63 20.82 -10.70
C ASP A 30 -4.25 19.41 -10.74
N ARG A 31 -5.08 19.13 -11.75
CA ARG A 31 -5.64 17.79 -11.95
C ARG A 31 -4.68 16.97 -12.80
N GLY A 32 -3.67 16.43 -12.14
CA GLY A 32 -2.84 15.39 -12.74
C GLY A 32 -3.68 14.19 -13.20
N CYS A 33 -3.11 13.34 -14.05
CA CYS A 33 -3.76 12.15 -14.59
C CYS A 33 -3.93 11.02 -13.54
N SER A 34 -4.40 11.32 -12.32
CA SER A 34 -4.57 10.33 -11.24
C SER A 34 -5.60 9.23 -11.57
N TRP A 35 -6.48 9.48 -12.52
CA TRP A 35 -7.55 8.57 -12.93
C TRP A 35 -7.09 7.44 -13.86
N THR A 36 -5.87 7.51 -14.43
CA THR A 36 -5.39 6.49 -15.36
C THR A 36 -5.29 5.12 -14.67
N PRO A 37 -5.49 4.01 -15.40
CA PRO A 37 -5.40 2.67 -14.82
C PRO A 37 -4.08 2.44 -14.06
N THR A 38 -2.95 2.87 -14.62
CA THR A 38 -1.62 2.79 -14.00
C THR A 38 -1.59 3.49 -12.64
N ASN A 39 -2.07 4.74 -12.58
CA ASN A 39 -2.04 5.52 -11.35
C ASN A 39 -3.00 4.98 -10.29
N ARG A 40 -4.16 4.42 -10.70
CA ARG A 40 -5.08 3.76 -9.77
C ARG A 40 -4.46 2.54 -9.10
N VAL A 41 -3.71 1.71 -9.85
CA VAL A 41 -2.99 0.57 -9.28
C VAL A 41 -1.88 1.03 -8.34
N LYS A 42 -1.06 2.00 -8.76
CA LYS A 42 0.00 2.57 -7.93
C LYS A 42 -0.55 3.15 -6.62
N ASN A 43 -1.64 3.91 -6.67
CA ASN A 43 -2.28 4.44 -5.47
C ASN A 43 -2.82 3.32 -4.58
N SER A 44 -3.48 2.31 -5.15
CA SER A 44 -4.00 1.15 -4.40
C SER A 44 -2.89 0.37 -3.66
N ILE A 45 -1.67 0.33 -4.21
CA ILE A 45 -0.48 -0.23 -3.55
C ILE A 45 0.03 0.71 -2.46
N GLN A 46 0.12 2.02 -2.74
CA GLN A 46 0.63 3.03 -1.81
C GLN A 46 -0.28 3.26 -0.60
N ASP A 47 -1.58 3.04 -0.75
CA ASP A 47 -2.58 3.12 0.32
C ASP A 47 -2.53 1.90 1.26
N LYS A 48 -1.76 0.86 0.91
CA LYS A 48 -1.52 -0.33 1.73
C LYS A 48 -0.12 -0.27 2.36
N ILE A 49 0.09 -1.05 3.42
CA ILE A 49 1.43 -1.28 3.97
C ILE A 49 2.19 -2.17 2.99
N ILE A 50 3.34 -1.70 2.51
CA ILE A 50 4.22 -2.49 1.64
C ILE A 50 5.07 -3.39 2.53
N VAL A 51 4.98 -4.70 2.30
CA VAL A 51 5.66 -5.73 3.08
C VAL A 51 6.66 -6.46 2.19
N PHE A 52 7.89 -6.59 2.69
CA PHE A 52 8.94 -7.38 2.07
C PHE A 52 9.08 -8.70 2.83
N PRO A 53 8.72 -9.84 2.21
CA PRO A 53 9.01 -11.14 2.77
C PRO A 53 10.51 -11.28 3.10
N GLU A 54 10.84 -11.86 4.25
CA GLU A 54 12.24 -11.98 4.70
C GLU A 54 13.10 -12.79 3.71
N ASN A 55 12.51 -13.81 3.07
CA ASN A 55 13.17 -14.59 2.01
C ASN A 55 13.45 -13.79 0.72
N GLN A 56 12.81 -12.64 0.51
CA GLN A 56 13.02 -11.76 -0.65
C GLN A 56 14.00 -10.62 -0.36
N LEU A 57 14.34 -10.34 0.90
CA LEU A 57 15.17 -9.18 1.28
C LEU A 57 16.51 -9.15 0.55
N LYS A 58 17.20 -10.29 0.47
CA LYS A 58 18.49 -10.38 -0.24
C LYS A 58 18.37 -10.07 -1.73
N LYS A 59 17.31 -10.57 -2.40
CA LYS A 59 17.05 -10.27 -3.82
C LYS A 59 16.70 -8.79 -4.02
N LEU A 60 15.89 -8.22 -3.14
CA LEU A 60 15.53 -6.80 -3.17
C LEU A 60 16.78 -5.92 -3.00
N GLU A 61 17.65 -6.24 -2.04
CA GLU A 61 18.92 -5.54 -1.83
C GLU A 61 19.84 -5.60 -3.05
N GLN A 62 19.93 -6.76 -3.72
CA GLN A 62 20.70 -6.93 -4.96
C GLN A 62 20.18 -6.05 -6.12
N LEU A 63 18.87 -5.84 -6.19
CA LEU A 63 18.24 -4.90 -7.12
C LEU A 63 18.33 -3.44 -6.65
N GLY A 64 18.97 -3.20 -5.50
CA GLY A 64 19.08 -1.91 -4.86
C GLY A 64 17.75 -1.40 -4.32
N ILE A 65 16.73 -2.26 -4.11
CA ILE A 65 15.43 -1.89 -3.55
C ILE A 65 15.44 -2.05 -2.02
N ASN A 66 15.00 -1.01 -1.32
CA ASN A 66 14.93 -0.96 0.14
C ASN A 66 13.77 -0.06 0.61
N LYS A 67 13.59 0.06 1.94
CA LYS A 67 12.52 0.87 2.56
C LYS A 67 12.50 2.33 2.06
N SER A 68 13.66 2.90 1.76
CA SER A 68 13.79 4.32 1.39
C SER A 68 13.41 4.62 -0.05
N ASN A 69 13.57 3.66 -0.97
CA ASN A 69 13.45 3.90 -2.41
C ASN A 69 12.34 3.10 -3.10
N ILE A 70 11.70 2.15 -2.42
CA ILE A 70 10.54 1.42 -2.94
C ILE A 70 9.43 2.37 -3.44
N TYR A 71 9.27 3.52 -2.79
CA TYR A 71 8.33 4.54 -3.24
C TYR A 71 8.77 5.22 -4.52
N LYS A 72 10.06 5.50 -4.69
CA LYS A 72 10.58 6.06 -5.95
C LYS A 72 10.35 5.07 -7.09
N PHE A 73 10.68 3.79 -6.85
CA PHE A 73 10.40 2.71 -7.79
C PHE A 73 8.90 2.66 -8.17
N LEU A 74 7.99 2.72 -7.19
CA LEU A 74 6.54 2.73 -7.47
C LEU A 74 6.07 3.96 -8.26
N VAL A 75 6.67 5.12 -8.01
CA VAL A 75 6.33 6.37 -8.71
C VAL A 75 6.80 6.30 -10.17
N HIS A 76 8.03 5.85 -10.41
CA HIS A 76 8.67 5.88 -11.74
C HIS A 76 8.40 4.64 -12.60
N GLY A 77 8.23 3.47 -12.00
CA GLY A 77 7.98 2.22 -12.74
C GLY A 77 6.63 2.22 -13.45
N ASP A 78 6.49 1.48 -14.55
CA ASP A 78 5.22 1.30 -15.26
C ASP A 78 4.54 -0.01 -14.88
N VAL A 79 3.21 -0.06 -14.98
CA VAL A 79 2.43 -1.25 -14.65
C VAL A 79 2.28 -2.11 -15.91
N ASP A 80 2.88 -3.30 -15.90
CA ASP A 80 2.71 -4.27 -16.97
C ASP A 80 1.37 -5.01 -16.79
N PHE A 81 0.32 -4.42 -17.34
CA PHE A 81 -1.01 -5.03 -17.31
C PHE A 81 -1.08 -6.33 -18.09
N SER A 82 -0.27 -6.53 -19.13
CA SER A 82 -0.36 -7.72 -19.99
C SER A 82 0.03 -8.97 -19.21
N ASN A 83 1.09 -8.88 -18.41
CA ASN A 83 1.56 -10.00 -17.60
C ASN A 83 0.93 -10.04 -16.19
N SER A 84 0.25 -8.99 -15.73
CA SER A 84 -0.42 -8.97 -14.41
C SER A 84 -1.63 -9.91 -14.30
N LEU A 85 -1.78 -10.61 -13.18
CA LEU A 85 -2.89 -11.54 -12.89
C LEU A 85 -4.03 -10.84 -12.11
N LYS A 86 -5.10 -10.44 -12.81
CA LYS A 86 -6.12 -9.51 -12.28
C LYS A 86 -7.52 -10.12 -12.09
N ASP A 87 -7.73 -11.35 -12.54
CA ASP A 87 -9.01 -12.04 -12.61
C ASP A 87 -9.58 -12.44 -11.25
N ARG A 88 -8.70 -12.76 -10.28
CA ARG A 88 -9.09 -13.11 -8.91
C ARG A 88 -8.10 -12.59 -7.87
N PHE A 89 -8.45 -12.72 -6.60
CA PHE A 89 -7.55 -12.41 -5.49
C PHE A 89 -6.58 -13.58 -5.21
N PRO A 90 -5.34 -13.31 -4.74
CA PRO A 90 -4.76 -11.97 -4.60
C PRO A 90 -4.43 -11.35 -5.95
N LYS A 91 -4.91 -10.15 -6.28
CA LYS A 91 -4.58 -9.48 -7.55
C LYS A 91 -3.08 -9.22 -7.59
N VAL A 92 -2.44 -9.68 -8.66
CA VAL A 92 -0.99 -9.60 -8.83
C VAL A 92 -0.69 -8.57 -9.91
N TYR A 93 -0.01 -7.49 -9.52
CA TYR A 93 0.43 -6.44 -10.44
C TYR A 93 1.94 -6.48 -10.58
N ILE A 94 2.40 -6.45 -11.83
CA ILE A 94 3.80 -6.35 -12.17
C ILE A 94 4.13 -4.89 -12.43
N ILE A 95 5.18 -4.41 -11.77
CA ILE A 95 5.72 -3.07 -12.00
C ILE A 95 7.16 -3.20 -12.46
N GLU A 96 7.49 -2.51 -13.54
CA GLU A 96 8.81 -2.52 -14.16
C GLU A 96 9.41 -1.12 -14.17
N GLU A 97 10.67 -1.00 -13.78
CA GLU A 97 11.45 0.23 -13.91
C GLU A 97 12.65 -0.07 -14.82
N ASN A 98 12.64 0.52 -16.01
CA ASN A 98 13.71 0.43 -16.99
C ASN A 98 14.69 1.59 -16.75
N ASP A 99 15.50 1.45 -15.70
CA ASP A 99 16.68 2.30 -15.44
C ASP A 99 17.96 1.50 -15.78
N SER A 100 19.08 1.77 -15.11
CA SER A 100 20.37 1.10 -15.31
C SER A 100 20.34 -0.41 -15.01
N ILE A 101 19.38 -0.86 -14.20
CA ILE A 101 19.08 -2.27 -13.91
C ILE A 101 17.60 -2.45 -14.18
N ASN A 102 17.24 -3.39 -15.05
CA ASN A 102 15.83 -3.76 -15.26
C ASN A 102 15.28 -4.38 -13.98
N LYS A 103 14.47 -3.62 -13.26
CA LYS A 103 13.85 -4.08 -12.00
C LYS A 103 12.41 -4.44 -12.28
N LYS A 104 12.04 -5.68 -11.98
CA LYS A 104 10.68 -6.20 -12.11
C LYS A 104 10.22 -6.70 -10.75
N LEU A 105 9.20 -6.04 -10.20
CA LEU A 105 8.64 -6.39 -8.91
C LEU A 105 7.18 -6.78 -9.08
N GLN A 106 6.79 -7.83 -8.37
CA GLN A 106 5.43 -8.32 -8.27
C GLN A 106 4.81 -7.80 -6.97
N PHE A 107 3.66 -7.14 -7.06
CA PHE A 107 2.86 -6.70 -5.92
C PHE A 107 1.58 -7.53 -5.83
N SER A 108 1.40 -8.22 -4.70
CA SER A 108 0.22 -9.04 -4.43
C SER A 108 -0.73 -8.31 -3.50
N LEU A 109 -1.95 -8.06 -3.96
CA LEU A 109 -3.01 -7.36 -3.22
C LEU A 109 -4.14 -8.32 -2.93
N TYR A 110 -4.46 -8.50 -1.66
CA TYR A 110 -5.61 -9.28 -1.20
C TYR A 110 -6.81 -8.35 -1.00
N GLU A 111 -8.02 -8.91 -1.04
CA GLU A 111 -9.28 -8.17 -1.06
C GLU A 111 -9.43 -7.23 0.14
N ASP A 112 -9.52 -7.81 1.34
CA ASP A 112 -9.72 -7.07 2.60
C ASP A 112 -8.47 -7.00 3.47
N SER A 113 -7.30 -7.07 2.83
CA SER A 113 -6.03 -6.91 3.53
C SER A 113 -5.47 -5.49 3.42
N PHE A 114 -4.95 -4.95 4.52
CA PHE A 114 -4.26 -3.67 4.52
C PHE A 114 -2.79 -3.76 4.04
N ILE A 115 -2.28 -4.96 3.75
CA ILE A 115 -0.91 -5.17 3.29
C ILE A 115 -0.86 -5.44 1.77
N SER A 116 0.25 -5.05 1.15
CA SER A 116 0.66 -5.45 -0.19
C SER A 116 2.02 -6.12 -0.11
N ILE A 117 2.16 -7.28 -0.74
CA ILE A 117 3.35 -8.14 -0.58
C ILE A 117 4.19 -8.08 -1.84
N VAL A 118 5.48 -7.81 -1.67
CA VAL A 118 6.44 -7.65 -2.77
C VAL A 118 7.23 -8.92 -2.98
N HIS A 119 7.25 -9.43 -4.21
CA HIS A 119 8.17 -10.48 -4.65
C HIS A 119 9.04 -9.96 -5.78
N VAL A 120 10.32 -10.31 -5.77
CA VAL A 120 11.20 -10.06 -6.90
C VAL A 120 10.86 -11.06 -8.00
N LEU A 121 10.69 -10.57 -9.22
CA LEU A 121 10.47 -11.42 -10.38
C LEU A 121 11.71 -11.35 -11.28
N ASP A 122 12.37 -12.48 -11.47
CA ASP A 122 13.49 -12.58 -12.40
C ASP A 122 12.96 -12.45 -13.85
N GLN A 123 13.79 -12.03 -14.82
CA GLN A 123 13.31 -11.64 -16.16
C GLN A 123 12.52 -12.73 -16.91
N GLU A 124 12.84 -14.00 -16.63
CA GLU A 124 12.21 -15.17 -17.27
C GLU A 124 11.10 -15.79 -16.41
N GLU A 125 10.91 -15.30 -15.19
CA GLU A 125 9.94 -15.88 -14.26
C GLU A 125 8.53 -15.32 -14.53
N SER A 126 7.55 -16.23 -14.58
CA SER A 126 6.14 -15.84 -14.67
C SER A 126 5.61 -15.42 -13.30
N PRO A 127 4.72 -14.41 -13.21
CA PRO A 127 4.11 -14.04 -11.94
C PRO A 127 3.32 -15.20 -11.33
N GLN A 128 3.31 -15.26 -10.00
CA GLN A 128 2.61 -16.31 -9.26
C GLN A 128 1.67 -15.74 -8.20
N ARG A 129 0.58 -16.46 -7.93
CA ARG A 129 -0.33 -16.15 -6.82
C ARG A 129 0.11 -16.92 -5.59
N TYR A 130 0.36 -16.20 -4.51
CA TYR A 130 0.67 -16.79 -3.22
C TYR A 130 -0.61 -16.79 -2.38
N GLU A 131 -1.27 -17.93 -2.25
CA GLU A 131 -2.46 -18.06 -1.39
C GLU A 131 -2.09 -18.43 0.04
N GLN A 132 -0.94 -19.08 0.21
CA GLN A 132 -0.32 -19.41 1.48
C GLN A 132 1.11 -18.88 1.46
N LEU A 133 1.49 -18.20 2.53
CA LEU A 133 2.81 -17.61 2.73
C LEU A 133 3.30 -18.05 4.10
N GLU A 134 4.61 -18.25 4.22
CA GLU A 134 5.23 -18.71 5.45
C GLU A 134 6.32 -17.72 5.90
N GLY A 135 6.58 -17.72 7.20
CA GLY A 135 7.61 -16.90 7.83
C GLY A 135 7.18 -15.45 8.00
N PHE A 136 8.16 -14.55 8.06
CA PHE A 136 7.92 -13.14 8.35
C PHE A 136 8.11 -12.26 7.12
N GLY A 137 7.42 -11.12 7.14
CA GLY A 137 7.63 -10.02 6.21
C GLY A 137 7.84 -8.71 6.95
N VAL A 138 8.88 -7.97 6.58
CA VAL A 138 9.18 -6.66 7.17
C VAL A 138 8.27 -5.60 6.56
N MET A 139 7.65 -4.76 7.38
CA MET A 139 6.94 -3.58 6.91
C MET A 139 7.96 -2.57 6.37
N ALA A 140 8.00 -2.45 5.05
CA ALA A 140 8.94 -1.59 4.35
C ALA A 140 8.45 -0.14 4.28
N ARG A 141 7.14 0.04 4.16
CA ARG A 141 6.51 1.37 4.11
C ARG A 141 5.07 1.32 4.59
N LEU A 142 4.70 2.28 5.43
CA LEU A 142 3.31 2.51 5.83
C LEU A 142 2.74 3.72 5.07
N PRO A 143 1.41 3.73 4.82
CA PRO A 143 0.70 4.91 4.33
C PRO A 143 0.91 6.12 5.25
N LYS A 144 0.84 7.33 4.67
CA LYS A 144 0.91 8.58 5.42
C LYS A 144 -0.47 8.91 5.99
N ASP A 145 -0.81 8.27 7.11
CA ASP A 145 -2.03 8.56 7.87
C ASP A 145 -1.71 8.55 9.38
N SER A 146 -2.09 9.62 10.08
CA SER A 146 -1.93 9.74 11.54
C SER A 146 -2.95 8.93 12.33
N ALA A 147 -4.06 8.53 11.71
CA ALA A 147 -5.14 7.75 12.32
C ALA A 147 -5.23 6.33 11.74
N LEU A 148 -4.08 5.79 11.28
CA LEU A 148 -4.00 4.50 10.59
C LEU A 148 -4.44 3.32 11.47
N VAL A 149 -4.24 3.40 12.79
CA VAL A 149 -4.44 2.29 13.72
C VAL A 149 -5.55 2.57 14.73
N PHE A 150 -6.24 1.51 15.14
CA PHE A 150 -7.32 1.57 16.11
C PHE A 150 -7.35 0.31 16.97
N ILE A 151 -7.52 0.46 18.28
CA ILE A 151 -7.72 -0.67 19.19
C ILE A 151 -9.22 -0.90 19.36
N ASP A 152 -9.69 -2.11 19.07
CA ASP A 152 -11.11 -2.47 19.21
C ASP A 152 -11.61 -2.21 20.64
N LYS A 153 -12.82 -1.64 20.76
CA LYS A 153 -13.39 -1.17 22.04
C LYS A 153 -14.02 -2.27 22.89
N SER A 154 -14.00 -3.53 22.45
CA SER A 154 -14.48 -4.63 23.27
C SER A 154 -13.70 -4.74 24.57
N ASN A 155 -14.37 -5.15 25.65
CA ASN A 155 -13.74 -5.31 26.96
C ASN A 155 -12.52 -6.25 26.91
N TYR A 156 -12.61 -7.30 26.08
CA TYR A 156 -11.52 -8.26 25.84
C TYR A 156 -10.27 -7.57 25.28
N THR A 157 -10.40 -6.91 24.12
CA THR A 157 -9.26 -6.26 23.47
C THR A 157 -8.70 -5.10 24.32
N GLN A 158 -9.58 -4.31 24.95
CA GLN A 158 -9.16 -3.20 25.80
C GLN A 158 -8.41 -3.68 27.06
N CYS A 159 -8.80 -4.82 27.63
CA CYS A 159 -8.05 -5.40 28.73
C CYS A 159 -6.66 -5.83 28.27
N LYS A 160 -6.57 -6.57 27.16
CA LYS A 160 -5.29 -7.03 26.63
C LYS A 160 -4.36 -5.89 26.18
N ALA A 161 -4.92 -4.79 25.71
CA ALA A 161 -4.17 -3.59 25.38
C ALA A 161 -3.43 -2.96 26.56
N ARG A 162 -3.78 -3.30 27.83
CA ARG A 162 -3.05 -2.82 29.01
C ARG A 162 -1.60 -3.32 29.09
N GLY A 163 -1.28 -4.42 28.41
CA GLY A 163 0.09 -4.90 28.30
C GLY A 163 0.98 -4.05 27.39
N LEU A 164 0.40 -3.13 26.61
CA LEU A 164 1.17 -2.19 25.79
C LEU A 164 1.88 -1.17 26.69
N ALA A 165 3.10 -0.83 26.32
CA ALA A 165 3.81 0.28 26.95
C ALA A 165 3.15 1.63 26.61
N SER A 166 2.59 1.76 25.41
CA SER A 166 1.75 2.89 25.00
C SER A 166 0.62 2.42 24.10
N SER A 167 -0.60 2.85 24.40
CA SER A 167 -1.80 2.65 23.58
C SER A 167 -2.10 3.86 22.67
N GLU A 168 -1.25 4.89 22.68
CA GLU A 168 -1.37 6.05 21.79
C GLU A 168 -1.15 5.63 20.33
N GLN A 169 -2.04 6.09 19.43
CA GLN A 169 -2.00 5.69 18.02
C GLN A 169 -0.67 6.09 17.35
N GLY A 170 -0.15 7.27 17.69
CA GLY A 170 1.11 7.78 17.14
C GLY A 170 2.31 6.91 17.49
N ASP A 171 2.36 6.43 18.73
CA ASP A 171 3.45 5.58 19.23
C ASP A 171 3.41 4.21 18.56
N ILE A 172 2.23 3.62 18.43
CA ILE A 172 2.02 2.34 17.72
C ILE A 172 2.43 2.48 16.25
N ILE A 173 1.98 3.53 15.56
CA ILE A 173 2.34 3.78 14.15
C ILE A 173 3.86 3.94 14.01
N THR A 174 4.52 4.62 14.95
CA THR A 174 5.97 4.82 14.93
C THR A 174 6.71 3.49 15.12
N ALA A 175 6.31 2.71 16.13
CA ALA A 175 6.85 1.38 16.36
C ALA A 175 6.68 0.44 15.14
N MET A 176 5.50 0.44 14.51
CA MET A 176 5.24 -0.32 13.29
C MET A 176 6.10 0.14 12.11
N LYS A 177 6.35 1.45 11.96
CA LYS A 177 7.24 1.98 10.91
C LYS A 177 8.68 1.51 11.08
N GLU A 178 9.17 1.45 12.31
CA GLU A 178 10.56 1.14 12.62
C GLU A 178 10.82 -0.37 12.59
N THR A 179 10.01 -1.14 13.33
CA THR A 179 10.27 -2.56 13.63
C THR A 179 9.15 -3.50 13.21
N GLY A 180 8.08 -2.98 12.61
CA GLY A 180 6.91 -3.75 12.22
C GLY A 180 7.22 -4.92 11.28
N LYS A 181 6.67 -6.08 11.62
CA LYS A 181 6.67 -7.30 10.83
C LYS A 181 5.27 -7.89 10.75
N VAL A 182 5.03 -8.65 9.70
CA VAL A 182 3.85 -9.50 9.53
C VAL A 182 4.31 -10.95 9.63
N ASP A 183 3.65 -11.75 10.44
CA ASP A 183 3.82 -13.18 10.50
C ASP A 183 2.82 -13.84 9.53
N PHE A 184 3.31 -14.29 8.38
CA PHE A 184 2.48 -14.88 7.35
C PHE A 184 1.94 -16.25 7.76
N SER A 185 2.71 -17.03 8.52
CA SER A 185 2.32 -18.37 8.97
C SER A 185 1.08 -18.32 9.87
N ASN A 186 0.92 -17.25 10.64
CA ASN A 186 -0.24 -17.02 11.52
C ASN A 186 -1.26 -16.00 10.98
N SER A 187 -1.11 -15.56 9.72
CA SER A 187 -2.07 -14.67 9.05
C SER A 187 -2.95 -15.45 8.08
N ASN A 188 -4.18 -15.00 7.86
CA ASN A 188 -5.03 -15.55 6.80
C ASN A 188 -5.54 -14.44 5.88
N LEU A 189 -4.85 -14.27 4.75
CA LEU A 189 -5.08 -13.19 3.80
C LEU A 189 -6.19 -13.47 2.79
N MET A 190 -6.61 -14.73 2.66
CA MET A 190 -7.60 -15.17 1.67
C MET A 190 -9.03 -15.17 2.21
N LEU A 191 -9.23 -14.85 3.49
CA LEU A 191 -10.57 -14.66 4.06
C LEU A 191 -11.25 -13.43 3.45
N THR A 192 -12.58 -13.47 3.40
CA THR A 192 -13.42 -12.30 3.11
C THR A 192 -13.21 -11.16 4.10
N LYS A 193 -12.69 -11.45 5.29
CA LYS A 193 -12.12 -10.45 6.20
C LYS A 193 -10.74 -10.93 6.61
N ALA A 194 -9.75 -10.54 5.82
CA ALA A 194 -8.38 -10.98 6.01
C ALA A 194 -7.88 -10.65 7.42
N THR A 195 -7.26 -11.62 8.07
CA THR A 195 -6.62 -11.46 9.37
C THR A 195 -5.11 -11.39 9.20
N GLN A 196 -4.47 -10.44 9.89
CA GLN A 196 -3.02 -10.26 9.87
C GLN A 196 -2.47 -10.35 11.28
N ARG A 197 -1.51 -11.25 11.46
CA ARG A 197 -0.68 -11.34 12.66
C ARG A 197 0.50 -10.41 12.48
N ILE A 198 0.60 -9.38 13.32
CA ILE A 198 1.69 -8.40 13.25
C ILE A 198 2.53 -8.43 14.53
N GLN A 199 3.79 -8.04 14.38
CA GLN A 199 4.75 -7.95 15.46
C GLN A 199 5.51 -6.61 15.37
N PHE A 200 5.73 -5.93 16.49
CA PHE A 200 6.56 -4.74 16.58
C PHE A 200 7.11 -4.56 18.00
N LEU A 201 8.18 -3.77 18.14
CA LEU A 201 8.81 -3.47 19.42
C LEU A 201 8.28 -2.15 20.00
N GLN A 202 8.01 -2.12 21.30
CA GLN A 202 7.83 -0.91 22.09
C GLN A 202 8.94 -0.83 23.16
N ASN A 203 9.49 0.36 23.38
CA ASN A 203 10.49 0.66 24.42
C ASN A 203 11.64 -0.38 24.52
N ASP A 204 12.26 -0.69 23.38
CA ASP A 204 13.42 -1.58 23.15
C ASP A 204 13.35 -3.04 23.67
N THR A 205 12.33 -3.37 24.48
CA THR A 205 12.26 -4.63 25.24
C THR A 205 10.91 -5.32 25.10
N LEU A 206 9.82 -4.57 24.88
CA LEU A 206 8.49 -5.14 24.78
C LEU A 206 8.19 -5.52 23.33
N THR A 207 8.11 -6.80 23.05
CA THR A 207 7.63 -7.29 21.74
C THR A 207 6.13 -7.46 21.78
N VAL A 208 5.42 -6.65 21.00
CA VAL A 208 3.97 -6.73 20.86
C VAL A 208 3.66 -7.69 19.72
N ASN A 209 2.84 -8.71 19.99
CA ASN A 209 2.25 -9.57 18.97
C ASN A 209 0.74 -9.34 18.96
N ALA A 210 0.16 -9.06 17.80
CA ALA A 210 -1.25 -8.71 17.71
C ALA A 210 -1.94 -9.36 16.51
N GLU A 211 -3.22 -9.66 16.68
CA GLU A 211 -4.13 -9.97 15.57
C GLU A 211 -4.85 -8.70 15.14
N THR A 212 -4.83 -8.43 13.84
CA THR A 212 -5.38 -7.22 13.23
C THR A 212 -6.23 -7.55 12.01
N ILE A 213 -7.16 -6.65 11.71
CA ILE A 213 -8.00 -6.68 10.50
C ILE A 213 -8.08 -5.29 9.90
N TRP A 214 -8.40 -5.19 8.61
CA TRP A 214 -8.82 -3.93 8.02
C TRP A 214 -10.32 -3.69 8.30
N LEU A 215 -10.65 -2.56 8.91
CA LEU A 215 -12.03 -2.19 9.26
C LEU A 215 -12.20 -0.67 9.29
N GLU A 216 -13.25 -0.16 8.65
CA GLU A 216 -13.57 1.28 8.62
C GLU A 216 -12.37 2.16 8.21
N SER A 217 -11.65 1.71 7.18
CA SER A 217 -10.45 2.35 6.65
C SER A 217 -9.28 2.46 7.63
N ARG A 218 -9.23 1.60 8.64
CA ARG A 218 -8.20 1.57 9.68
C ARG A 218 -7.74 0.14 9.98
N ILE A 219 -6.49 0.02 10.42
CA ILE A 219 -5.95 -1.22 10.98
C ILE A 219 -6.50 -1.37 12.38
N THR A 220 -7.45 -2.30 12.55
CA THR A 220 -8.10 -2.54 13.83
C THR A 220 -7.46 -3.73 14.52
N PHE A 221 -6.90 -3.49 15.70
CA PHE A 221 -6.38 -4.52 16.60
C PHE A 221 -7.55 -5.24 17.26
N LYS A 222 -7.58 -6.56 17.13
CA LYS A 222 -8.62 -7.44 17.67
C LYS A 222 -8.15 -8.24 18.87
N ASP A 223 -6.87 -8.61 18.90
CA ASP A 223 -6.28 -9.37 20.00
C ASP A 223 -4.80 -9.00 20.17
N PHE A 224 -4.29 -9.19 21.38
CA PHE A 224 -2.87 -9.10 21.73
C PHE A 224 -2.44 -10.39 22.42
N TYR A 225 -1.23 -10.86 22.10
CA TYR A 225 -0.68 -12.09 22.64
C TYR A 225 0.53 -11.75 23.50
N TRP A 226 0.41 -12.06 24.78
CA TRP A 226 1.42 -11.85 25.78
C TRP A 226 1.99 -13.20 26.23
N ASP A 227 3.22 -13.17 26.74
CA ASP A 227 3.90 -14.31 27.35
C ASP A 227 3.53 -14.51 28.83
N TYR A 228 2.69 -13.63 29.37
CA TYR A 228 2.12 -13.68 30.71
C TYR A 228 0.60 -13.59 30.64
N GLU A 229 -0.08 -14.18 31.62
CA GLU A 229 -1.54 -14.10 31.76
C GLU A 229 -1.95 -12.71 32.27
N LEU A 230 -3.02 -12.18 31.70
CA LEU A 230 -3.69 -10.99 32.20
C LEU A 230 -4.95 -11.39 32.97
N ASP A 231 -5.40 -10.55 33.91
CA ASP A 231 -6.59 -10.79 34.75
C ASP A 231 -7.91 -11.04 33.98
N CYS A 232 -7.91 -10.90 32.65
CA CYS A 232 -9.06 -11.09 31.77
C CYS A 232 -8.98 -12.33 30.87
N GLU A 233 -7.97 -13.18 31.07
CA GLU A 233 -7.87 -14.51 30.46
C GLU A 233 -8.43 -15.61 31.37
#